data_AF-A0AAV8ZAC0-F1
#
_entry.id   AF-A0AAV8ZAC0-F1
#
_cell.length_a   1.000
_cell.length_b   1.000
_cell.length_c   1.000
_cell.angle_alpha   90.00
_cell.angle_beta   90.00
_cell.angle_gamma   90.00
#
_symmetry.space_group_name_H-M   'P 1'
#
loop_
_entity.id
_entity.type
_entity.pdbx_description
1 polymer ?
#
loop_
_entity_poly.entity_id
_entity_poly.type
_entity_poly.pdbx_seq_one_letter_code
_entity_poly.pdbx_strand_id
1 'polypeptide(L)'
;MMRRASRRIRSGFTDIDQSQFFWYKSLDKVVWKRIGKGYSYLLKKEDVDHYIKFVCVPYNKVKLKGPSCEVVSDSVVEVMGKLPTCPFEKRHRHTRHKLDGLR
;
A
#
# COMPACT_ATOMS: atom_id res chain seq x y z
N MET A 1 15.43 -4.14 3.95
CA MET A 1 14.06 -4.27 4.48
C MET A 1 13.18 -3.15 3.90
N MET A 2 12.15 -3.49 3.12
CA MET A 2 11.26 -2.52 2.45
C MET A 2 10.04 -2.24 3.34
N ARG A 3 9.69 -0.96 3.57
CA ARG A 3 8.49 -0.59 4.34
C ARG A 3 7.23 -0.84 3.51
N ARG A 4 6.20 -1.41 4.13
CA ARG A 4 4.85 -1.51 3.53
C ARG A 4 4.14 -0.20 3.83
N ALA A 5 3.68 0.50 2.80
CA ALA A 5 2.78 1.62 2.99
C ALA A 5 1.36 1.05 3.13
N SER A 6 0.79 1.10 4.34
CA SER A 6 -0.60 0.71 4.59
C SER A 6 -1.30 1.84 5.34
N ARG A 7 -2.37 2.40 4.78
CA ARG A 7 -3.20 3.41 5.44
C ARG A 7 -4.51 2.80 5.90
N ARG A 8 -4.97 3.19 7.09
CA ARG A 8 -6.23 2.75 7.68
C ARG A 8 -7.38 3.52 7.03
N ILE A 9 -8.20 2.85 6.23
CA ILE A 9 -9.46 3.40 5.71
C ILE A 9 -10.54 3.13 6.75
N ARG A 10 -11.24 4.17 7.22
CA ARG A 10 -12.50 4.02 7.95
C ARG A 10 -13.62 4.16 6.94
N SER A 11 -14.33 3.06 6.64
CA SER A 11 -15.40 3.06 5.65
C SER A 11 -16.71 2.57 6.26
N GLY A 12 -17.78 3.35 6.11
CA GLY A 12 -19.15 2.82 6.21
C GLY A 12 -19.57 2.25 4.86
N PHE A 13 -20.20 1.07 4.84
CA PHE A 13 -20.85 0.49 3.66
C PHE A 13 -19.96 0.20 2.42
N THR A 14 -18.63 0.13 2.57
CA THR A 14 -17.71 -0.18 1.46
C THR A 14 -17.25 -1.63 1.52
N ASP A 15 -17.22 -2.29 0.36
CA ASP A 15 -16.64 -3.62 0.19
C ASP A 15 -15.20 -3.45 -0.34
N ILE A 16 -14.21 -3.85 0.47
CA ILE A 16 -12.79 -3.71 0.11
C ILE A 16 -12.44 -4.58 -1.09
N ASP A 17 -13.05 -5.76 -1.23
CA ASP A 17 -12.73 -6.71 -2.29
C ASP A 17 -13.27 -6.24 -3.64
N GLN A 18 -14.35 -5.46 -3.64
CA GLN A 18 -14.88 -4.83 -4.86
C GLN A 18 -14.27 -3.46 -5.15
N SER A 19 -13.62 -2.84 -4.17
CA SER A 19 -13.04 -1.50 -4.31
C SER A 19 -11.76 -1.51 -5.14
N GLN A 20 -11.49 -0.39 -5.82
CA GLN A 20 -10.27 -0.24 -6.61
C GLN A 20 -9.28 0.67 -5.91
N PHE A 21 -8.02 0.25 -5.91
CA PHE A 21 -6.94 0.95 -5.21
C PHE A 21 -5.77 1.13 -6.15
N PHE A 22 -5.23 2.34 -6.22
CA PHE A 22 -4.13 2.70 -7.09
C PHE A 22 -3.05 3.44 -6.31
N TRP A 23 -1.81 3.16 -6.68
CA TRP A 23 -0.63 3.80 -6.09
C TRP A 23 0.11 4.57 -7.18
N TYR A 24 0.58 5.75 -6.83
CA TYR A 24 1.34 6.65 -7.70
C TYR A 24 2.57 7.17 -6.96
N LYS A 25 3.59 7.56 -7.73
CA LYS A 25 4.74 8.31 -7.23
C LYS A 25 4.93 9.62 -7.98
N SER A 26 5.57 10.57 -7.32
CA SER A 26 5.91 11.88 -7.87
C SER A 26 7.13 12.46 -7.16
N LEU A 27 7.99 13.18 -7.88
CA LEU A 27 9.09 13.94 -7.29
C LEU A 27 8.63 15.30 -6.75
N ASP A 28 7.60 15.88 -7.37
CA ASP A 28 7.19 17.29 -7.23
C ASP A 28 5.74 17.48 -6.72
N LYS A 29 5.00 16.39 -6.50
CA LYS A 29 3.55 16.35 -6.22
C LYS A 29 2.65 16.87 -7.35
N VAL A 30 3.22 17.19 -8.52
CA VAL A 30 2.49 17.68 -9.71
C VAL A 30 2.33 16.56 -10.72
N VAL A 31 3.44 15.94 -11.12
CA VAL A 31 3.45 14.86 -12.11
C VAL A 31 3.40 13.51 -11.41
N TRP A 32 2.30 12.79 -11.59
CA TRP A 32 2.05 11.50 -10.94
C TRP A 32 2.19 10.34 -11.91
N LYS A 33 3.07 9.38 -11.59
CA LYS A 33 3.23 8.12 -12.33
C LYS A 33 2.65 6.95 -11.55
N ARG A 34 1.80 6.15 -12.18
CA ARG A 34 1.21 4.94 -11.54
C ARG A 34 2.29 3.88 -11.30
N ILE A 35 2.36 3.34 -10.08
CA ILE A 35 3.37 2.36 -9.65
C ILE A 35 2.79 1.03 -9.16
N GLY A 36 1.47 0.96 -8.89
CA GLY A 36 0.85 -0.25 -8.37
C GLY A 36 -0.66 -0.19 -8.27
N LYS A 37 -1.25 -1.35 -7.99
CA LYS A 37 -2.68 -1.56 -7.71
C LYS A 37 -2.83 -2.42 -6.45
N GLY A 38 -3.94 -2.24 -5.74
CA GLY A 38 -4.30 -3.04 -4.57
C GLY A 38 -4.26 -2.24 -3.27
N TYR A 39 -4.89 -2.78 -2.22
CA TYR A 39 -5.06 -2.09 -0.94
C TYR A 39 -3.74 -1.72 -0.28
N SER A 40 -2.71 -2.56 -0.44
CA SER A 40 -1.36 -2.32 0.06
C SER A 40 -0.34 -2.33 -1.06
N TYR A 41 0.70 -1.50 -0.93
CA TYR A 41 1.84 -1.50 -1.82
C TYR A 41 3.15 -1.67 -1.04
N LEU A 42 4.03 -2.51 -1.57
CA LEU A 42 5.39 -2.66 -1.06
C LEU A 42 6.31 -1.72 -1.86
N LEU A 43 6.92 -0.76 -1.17
CA LEU A 43 7.81 0.22 -1.77
C LEU A 43 9.06 -0.46 -2.34
N LYS A 44 9.52 0.01 -3.49
CA LYS A 44 10.72 -0.48 -4.18
C LYS A 44 11.85 0.53 -4.09
N LYS A 45 13.05 0.12 -4.50
CA LYS A 45 14.23 1.01 -4.51
C LYS A 45 14.02 2.20 -5.45
N GLU A 46 13.30 2.00 -6.55
CA GLU A 46 13.05 3.03 -7.55
C GLU A 46 12.03 4.08 -7.06
N ASP A 47 11.41 3.87 -5.90
CA ASP A 47 10.44 4.79 -5.30
C ASP A 47 11.09 5.74 -4.28
N VAL A 48 12.38 5.54 -3.95
CA VAL A 48 13.16 6.44 -3.10
C VAL A 48 13.14 7.86 -3.66
N ASP A 49 13.11 8.86 -2.78
CA ASP A 49 13.00 10.29 -3.08
C ASP A 49 11.69 10.73 -3.73
N HIS A 50 10.71 9.83 -3.86
CA HIS A 50 9.38 10.20 -4.36
C HIS A 50 8.34 10.30 -3.24
N TYR A 51 7.40 11.23 -3.41
CA TYR A 51 6.12 11.22 -2.71
C TYR A 51 5.23 10.11 -3.24
N ILE A 52 4.42 9.54 -2.35
CA ILE A 52 3.52 8.44 -2.68
C ILE A 52 2.09 8.92 -2.54
N LYS A 53 1.28 8.68 -3.57
CA LYS A 53 -0.16 8.93 -3.56
C LYS A 53 -0.94 7.63 -3.63
N PHE A 54 -1.90 7.51 -2.74
CA PHE A 54 -2.87 6.42 -2.71
C PHE A 54 -4.22 6.95 -3.15
N VAL A 55 -4.86 6.26 -4.09
CA VAL A 55 -6.21 6.57 -4.59
C VAL A 55 -7.10 5.38 -4.36
N CYS A 56 -8.25 5.60 -3.74
CA CYS A 56 -9.31 4.63 -3.52
C CYS A 56 -10.56 5.03 -4.31
N VAL A 57 -11.10 4.08 -5.05
CA VAL A 57 -12.44 4.18 -5.65
C VAL A 57 -13.31 3.13 -4.94
N PRO A 58 -14.11 3.52 -3.95
CA PRO A 58 -14.91 2.59 -3.17
C PRO A 58 -16.08 2.06 -3.98
N TYR A 59 -16.37 0.78 -3.80
CA TYR A 59 -17.58 0.13 -4.33
C TYR A 59 -18.34 -0.55 -3.19
N ASN A 60 -19.67 -0.55 -3.26
CA ASN A 60 -20.49 -1.37 -2.37
C ASN A 60 -20.71 -2.78 -2.94
N LYS A 61 -21.37 -3.66 -2.19
CA LYS A 61 -21.65 -5.05 -2.59
C LYS A 61 -22.42 -5.20 -3.91
N VAL A 62 -23.18 -4.17 -4.28
CA VAL A 62 -24.02 -4.11 -5.50
C VAL A 62 -23.26 -3.39 -6.64
N LYS A 63 -21.93 -3.26 -6.53
CA LYS A 63 -21.06 -2.59 -7.52
C LYS A 63 -21.41 -1.13 -7.79
N LEU A 64 -22.10 -0.45 -6.87
CA LEU A 64 -22.27 1.00 -6.96
C LEU A 64 -21.00 1.70 -6.53
N LYS A 65 -20.54 2.61 -7.39
CA LYS A 65 -19.33 3.40 -7.19
C LYS A 65 -19.61 4.57 -6.23
N GLY A 66 -18.81 4.67 -5.17
CA GLY A 66 -18.79 5.83 -4.28
C GLY A 66 -17.80 6.92 -4.74
N PRO A 67 -17.72 8.03 -3.99
CA PRO A 67 -16.77 9.10 -4.27
C PRO A 67 -15.33 8.59 -4.14
N SER A 68 -14.47 8.94 -5.10
CA SER A 68 -13.05 8.62 -5.01
C SER A 68 -12.38 9.46 -3.92
N CYS A 69 -11.47 8.85 -3.18
CA CYS A 69 -10.65 9.52 -2.19
C CYS A 69 -9.17 9.34 -2.54
N GLU A 70 -8.37 10.37 -2.31
CA GLU A 70 -6.93 10.28 -2.46
C GLU A 70 -6.20 10.86 -1.25
N VAL A 71 -4.97 10.40 -1.05
CA VAL A 71 -4.08 10.91 -0.01
C VAL A 71 -2.64 10.83 -0.47
N VAL A 72 -1.88 11.89 -0.20
CA VAL A 72 -0.46 12.01 -0.53
C VAL A 72 0.36 11.83 0.75
N SER A 73 1.55 11.25 0.65
CA SER A 73 2.51 11.21 1.75
C SER A 73 3.07 12.60 2.05
N ASP A 74 3.28 12.90 3.33
CA ASP A 74 3.83 14.19 3.74
C ASP A 74 5.31 14.29 3.37
N SER A 75 6.04 13.18 3.48
CA SER A 75 7.45 13.03 3.13
C SER A 75 7.66 12.11 1.93
N VAL A 76 8.88 12.17 1.38
CA VAL A 76 9.36 11.23 0.37
C VAL A 76 9.71 9.88 0.98
N VAL A 77 9.82 8.85 0.13
CA VAL A 77 10.34 7.54 0.53
C VAL A 77 11.83 7.66 0.80
N GLU A 78 12.25 7.22 1.99
CA GLU A 78 13.66 7.19 2.38
C GLU A 78 14.22 5.78 2.34
N VAL A 79 15.52 5.70 2.08
CA VAL A 79 16.27 4.47 2.31
C VAL A 79 16.35 4.25 3.82
N MET A 80 15.88 3.10 4.28
CA MET A 80 16.20 2.66 5.64
C MET A 80 17.72 2.60 5.77
N GLY A 81 18.29 3.37 6.70
CA GLY A 81 19.72 3.30 7.03
C GLY A 81 20.16 1.88 7.45
N LYS A 82 21.45 1.70 7.75
CA LYS A 82 21.97 0.42 8.25
C LYS A 82 21.33 0.07 9.60
N LEU A 83 20.25 -0.69 9.56
CA LEU A 83 19.70 -1.39 10.72
C LEU A 83 20.35 -2.79 10.79
N PRO A 84 20.57 -3.35 12.00
CA PRO A 84 20.86 -4.76 12.12
C PRO A 84 19.73 -5.58 11.49
N THR A 85 20.06 -6.78 11.03
CA THR A 85 19.11 -7.73 10.42
C THR A 85 17.84 -7.78 11.25
N CYS A 86 16.69 -7.60 10.62
CA CYS A 86 15.46 -7.46 11.35
C CYS A 86 15.18 -8.74 12.16
N PRO A 87 14.88 -8.69 13.48
CA PRO A 87 14.81 -9.88 14.33
C PRO A 87 13.72 -10.88 13.92
N PHE A 88 12.81 -10.49 13.02
CA PHE A 88 11.78 -11.35 12.47
C PHE A 88 12.03 -11.78 11.01
N GLU A 89 13.08 -11.33 10.33
CA GLU A 89 13.37 -11.76 8.94
C GLU A 89 13.55 -13.27 8.84
N LYS A 90 14.31 -13.86 9.78
CA LYS A 90 14.50 -15.32 9.83
C LYS A 90 13.17 -16.05 10.08
N ARG A 91 12.32 -15.53 10.97
CA ARG A 91 11.03 -16.13 11.34
C ARG A 91 10.02 -16.07 10.20
N HIS A 92 9.95 -14.95 9.48
CA HIS A 92 9.03 -14.79 8.33
C HIS A 92 9.29 -15.78 7.19
N ARG A 93 10.49 -16.39 7.11
CA ARG A 93 10.75 -17.49 6.16
C ARG A 93 9.91 -18.74 6.45
N HIS A 94 9.50 -18.95 7.70
CA HIS A 94 8.68 -20.09 8.14
C HIS A 94 7.18 -19.80 8.15
N THR A 95 6.76 -18.55 7.96
CA THR A 95 5.34 -18.12 8.01
C THR A 95 4.91 -17.43 6.71
N ARG A 96 5.39 -17.92 5.56
CA ARG A 96 5.10 -17.33 4.24
C ARG A 96 3.64 -17.48 3.81
N HIS A 97 3.03 -18.58 4.23
CA HIS A 97 1.66 -18.93 3.91
C HIS A 97 0.83 -18.88 5.19
N LYS A 98 -0.44 -18.50 5.03
CA LYS A 98 -1.41 -18.62 6.11
C LYS A 98 -1.56 -20.12 6.42
N LEU A 99 -1.68 -20.46 7.69
CA LEU A 99 -2.01 -21.82 8.08
C LEU A 99 -3.49 -22.05 7.76
N ASP A 100 -3.78 -23.00 6.88
CA ASP A 100 -5.15 -23.24 6.39
C ASP A 100 -5.97 -24.21 7.26
N GLY A 101 -5.41 -24.66 8.39
CA GLY A 101 -6.13 -25.41 9.43
C GLY A 101 -6.66 -26.79 9.04
N LEU A 102 -6.49 -27.22 7.78
CA LEU A 102 -6.88 -28.54 7.30
C LEU A 102 -5.90 -29.60 7.84
N ARG A 103 -6.40 -30.41 8.78
CA ARG A 103 -5.89 -31.73 9.13
C ARG A 103 -6.81 -32.78 8.56
#